data_AF-Q5T0W7-F1
#
_entry.id   AF-Q5T0W7-F1
#
_cell.length_a   1.000
_cell.length_b   1.000
_cell.length_c   1.000
_cell.angle_alpha   90.00
_cell.angle_beta   90.00
_cell.angle_gamma   90.00
#
_symmetry.space_group_name_H-M   'P 1'
#
loop_
_entity.id
_entity.type
_entity.pdbx_description
1 polymer ?
#
loop_
_entity_poly.entity_id
_entity_poly.type
_entity_poly.pdbx_seq_one_letter_code
_entity_poly.pdbx_strand_id
1 'polypeptide(L)'
;MESNHKSGDGLSGTQKEAALRALVQRTGYSLVQENGQRKYGGPPPGWDAAPPERGCEIFIGKLPRDLFEDELIPLCEKIGKIYEMRMMMDFNGNNRGYAFVTFSNKVEAKNAIKQLNNYEIRNGRLLGVCASVDNCRLFVGGIPKTKKREEILSEMKKVTEGVVDVIVYPSAADKTKNRGFAFVEYESHRAAAMARRKLLP
;
A
#
# COMPACT_ATOMS: atom_id res chain seq x y z
N MET A 1 13.37 7.25 -21.95
CA MET A 1 14.21 6.78 -20.84
C MET A 1 13.57 5.52 -20.31
N GLU A 2 14.14 4.38 -20.66
CA GLU A 2 13.60 3.05 -20.37
C GLU A 2 13.50 2.81 -18.87
N SER A 3 12.28 2.59 -18.39
CA SER A 3 11.99 2.12 -17.04
C SER A 3 12.47 0.68 -16.92
N ASN A 4 13.61 0.47 -16.26
CA ASN A 4 14.18 -0.84 -15.97
C ASN A 4 13.29 -1.59 -14.97
N HIS A 5 12.24 -2.25 -15.46
CA HIS A 5 11.44 -3.21 -14.70
C HIS A 5 12.25 -4.50 -14.55
N LYS A 6 13.04 -4.59 -13.49
CA LYS A 6 13.53 -5.91 -13.03
C LYS A 6 12.39 -6.62 -12.31
N SER A 7 11.55 -7.31 -13.08
CA SER A 7 10.63 -8.31 -12.56
C SER A 7 11.44 -9.57 -12.28
N GLY A 8 11.81 -9.78 -11.01
CA GLY A 8 12.35 -11.05 -10.53
C GLY A 8 11.30 -11.74 -9.67
N ASP A 9 11.38 -13.06 -9.55
CA ASP A 9 10.48 -13.91 -8.72
C ASP A 9 10.50 -13.55 -7.21
N GLY A 10 11.22 -12.50 -6.78
CA GLY A 10 11.25 -11.97 -5.40
C GLY A 10 11.84 -12.91 -4.33
N LEU A 11 12.16 -14.14 -4.72
CA LEU A 11 12.58 -15.25 -3.88
C LEU A 11 14.09 -15.49 -3.92
N SER A 12 14.71 -15.31 -5.10
CA SER A 12 16.11 -15.65 -5.35
C SER A 12 17.08 -14.78 -4.56
N GLY A 13 17.97 -15.43 -3.79
CA GLY A 13 19.02 -14.74 -3.03
C GLY A 13 18.59 -14.21 -1.66
N THR A 14 17.37 -14.54 -1.21
CA THR A 14 16.92 -14.22 0.15
C THR A 14 17.31 -15.33 1.12
N GLN A 15 17.67 -15.00 2.35
CA GLN A 15 18.04 -15.99 3.38
C GLN A 15 16.88 -16.97 3.72
N LYS A 16 15.65 -16.64 3.32
CA LYS A 16 14.43 -17.41 3.55
C LYS A 16 13.85 -18.04 2.28
N GLU A 17 14.63 -18.10 1.20
CA GLU A 17 14.16 -18.58 -0.10
C GLU A 17 13.43 -19.94 -0.02
N ALA A 18 13.99 -20.92 0.67
CA ALA A 18 13.37 -22.24 0.81
C ALA A 18 12.01 -22.20 1.55
N ALA A 19 11.92 -21.42 2.64
CA ALA A 19 10.69 -21.28 3.40
C ALA A 19 9.60 -20.54 2.61
N LEU A 20 9.98 -19.49 1.88
CA LEU A 20 9.06 -18.74 1.03
C LEU A 20 8.59 -19.56 -0.18
N ARG A 21 9.46 -20.37 -0.80
CA ARG A 21 9.07 -21.33 -1.85
C ARG A 21 8.09 -22.37 -1.31
N ALA A 22 8.34 -22.92 -0.13
CA ALA A 22 7.42 -23.86 0.51
C ALA A 22 6.06 -23.22 0.83
N LEU A 23 6.05 -21.96 1.29
CA LEU A 23 4.82 -21.20 1.51
C LEU A 23 4.00 -21.06 0.23
N VAL A 24 4.63 -20.62 -0.87
CA VAL A 24 3.98 -20.45 -2.19
C VAL A 24 3.43 -21.79 -2.70
N GLN A 25 4.21 -22.87 -2.59
CA GLN A 25 3.76 -24.21 -3.00
C GLN A 25 2.58 -24.72 -2.16
N ARG A 26 2.63 -24.52 -0.84
CA ARG A 26 1.56 -24.94 0.09
C ARG A 26 0.25 -24.22 -0.17
N THR A 27 0.32 -22.92 -0.45
CA THR A 27 -0.84 -22.03 -0.49
C THR A 27 -1.37 -21.83 -1.91
N GLY A 28 -0.53 -22.03 -2.93
CA GLY A 28 -0.82 -21.71 -4.32
C GLY A 28 -0.78 -20.22 -4.65
N TYR A 29 -0.47 -19.36 -3.68
CA TYR A 29 -0.39 -17.91 -3.89
C TYR A 29 0.92 -17.55 -4.60
N SER A 30 0.88 -16.55 -5.48
CA SER A 30 2.09 -15.97 -6.06
C SER A 30 2.81 -15.07 -5.05
N LEU A 31 4.13 -14.94 -5.19
CA LEU A 31 4.95 -13.99 -4.46
C LEU A 31 5.80 -13.21 -5.45
N VAL A 32 5.52 -11.92 -5.64
CA VAL A 32 6.19 -11.08 -6.67
C VAL A 32 6.78 -9.84 -6.03
N GLN A 33 8.02 -9.50 -6.38
CA GLN A 33 8.66 -8.28 -5.90
C GLN A 33 8.68 -7.18 -6.98
N GLU A 34 8.04 -6.04 -6.70
CA GLU A 34 7.93 -4.89 -7.59
C GLU A 34 8.12 -3.58 -6.80
N ASN A 35 8.91 -2.64 -7.33
CA ASN A 35 9.03 -1.29 -6.78
C ASN A 35 9.40 -1.23 -5.27
N GLY A 36 10.20 -2.18 -4.77
CA GLY A 36 10.56 -2.25 -3.35
C GLY A 36 9.44 -2.77 -2.44
N GLN A 37 8.45 -3.46 -3.00
CA GLN A 37 7.41 -4.17 -2.27
C GLN A 37 7.41 -5.63 -2.72
N ARG A 38 7.27 -6.57 -1.80
CA ARG A 38 7.02 -7.97 -2.11
C ARG A 38 5.55 -8.27 -1.79
N LYS A 39 4.84 -8.71 -2.81
CA LYS A 39 3.40 -8.92 -2.80
C LYS A 39 3.10 -10.41 -2.83
N TYR A 40 2.39 -10.89 -1.81
CA TYR A 40 1.83 -12.23 -1.70
C TYR A 40 0.36 -12.18 -2.11
N GLY A 41 -0.03 -12.94 -3.14
CA GLY A 41 -1.41 -13.01 -3.64
C GLY A 41 -1.88 -11.80 -4.44
N GLY A 42 -3.11 -11.39 -4.16
CA GLY A 42 -3.84 -10.35 -4.87
C GLY A 42 -4.25 -10.78 -6.28
N PRO A 43 -5.15 -11.77 -6.44
CA PRO A 43 -6.08 -12.35 -5.45
C PRO A 43 -5.67 -13.77 -4.93
N PRO A 44 -6.45 -14.40 -4.03
CA PRO A 44 -6.31 -15.82 -3.69
C PRO A 44 -6.47 -16.76 -4.90
N PRO A 45 -5.88 -17.97 -4.88
CA PRO A 45 -6.15 -18.98 -5.91
C PRO A 45 -7.64 -19.30 -6.02
N GLY A 46 -8.16 -19.32 -7.26
CA GLY A 46 -9.58 -19.58 -7.54
C GLY A 46 -10.53 -18.48 -7.05
N TRP A 47 -10.07 -17.23 -6.91
CA TRP A 47 -10.91 -16.12 -6.49
C TRP A 47 -11.68 -15.52 -7.68
N ASP A 48 -13.00 -15.76 -7.71
CA ASP A 48 -13.90 -15.24 -8.75
C ASP A 48 -14.79 -14.08 -8.28
N ALA A 49 -14.56 -13.55 -7.06
CA ALA A 49 -15.30 -12.43 -6.52
C ALA A 49 -14.61 -11.08 -6.78
N ALA A 50 -15.35 -9.99 -6.60
CA ALA A 50 -14.77 -8.65 -6.64
C ALA A 50 -13.65 -8.48 -5.59
N PRO A 51 -12.69 -7.57 -5.82
CA PRO A 51 -11.69 -7.22 -4.81
C PRO A 51 -12.34 -6.74 -3.50
N PRO A 52 -11.72 -6.99 -2.33
CA PRO A 52 -12.23 -6.52 -1.05
C PRO A 52 -12.41 -5.00 -1.01
N GLU A 53 -13.47 -4.56 -0.34
CA GLU A 53 -13.77 -3.13 -0.17
C GLU A 53 -12.76 -2.42 0.75
N ARG A 54 -12.81 -1.07 0.76
CA ARG A 54 -12.07 -0.25 1.72
C ARG A 54 -12.36 -0.67 3.16
N GLY A 55 -11.33 -0.68 4.00
CA GLY A 55 -11.42 -1.11 5.40
C GLY A 55 -11.23 -2.61 5.63
N CYS A 56 -10.93 -3.39 4.58
CA CYS A 56 -10.45 -4.78 4.69
C CYS A 56 -8.93 -4.88 4.89
N GLU A 57 -8.20 -3.76 4.87
CA GLU A 57 -6.75 -3.73 4.98
C GLU A 57 -6.28 -3.26 6.38
N ILE A 58 -5.27 -3.94 6.90
CA ILE A 58 -4.57 -3.58 8.13
C ILE A 58 -3.12 -3.19 7.85
N PHE A 59 -2.59 -2.31 8.68
CA PHE A 59 -1.16 -2.03 8.78
C PHE A 59 -0.57 -2.86 9.92
N ILE A 60 0.55 -3.52 9.66
CA ILE A 60 1.35 -4.25 10.66
C ILE A 60 2.73 -3.63 10.69
N GLY A 61 3.09 -2.99 11.80
CA GLY A 61 4.39 -2.37 12.03
C GLY A 61 5.16 -3.04 13.17
N LYS A 62 6.35 -2.47 13.45
CA LYS A 62 7.32 -3.01 14.42
C LYS A 62 7.78 -4.44 14.09
N LEU A 63 7.78 -4.79 12.80
CA LEU A 63 8.32 -6.07 12.35
C LEU A 63 9.84 -6.12 12.60
N PRO A 64 10.38 -7.23 13.14
CA PRO A 64 11.80 -7.51 13.07
C PRO A 64 12.28 -7.45 11.62
N ARG A 65 13.44 -6.85 11.35
CA ARG A 65 13.92 -6.55 9.98
C ARG A 65 14.20 -7.80 9.13
N ASP A 66 14.35 -8.94 9.78
CA ASP A 66 14.63 -10.27 9.25
C ASP A 66 13.40 -11.21 9.29
N LEU A 67 12.23 -10.68 9.64
CA LEU A 67 10.95 -11.41 9.60
C LEU A 67 10.33 -11.31 8.21
N PHE A 68 9.86 -12.42 7.66
CA PHE A 68 9.30 -12.46 6.32
C PHE A 68 7.92 -13.13 6.29
N GLU A 69 7.38 -13.29 5.08
CA GLU A 69 6.03 -13.79 4.82
C GLU A 69 5.84 -15.22 5.35
N ASP A 70 6.90 -16.03 5.42
CA ASP A 70 6.87 -17.37 6.00
C ASP A 70 6.41 -17.38 7.47
N GLU A 71 6.69 -16.31 8.22
CA GLU A 71 6.25 -16.16 9.62
C GLU A 71 4.94 -15.37 9.73
N LEU A 72 4.78 -14.31 8.94
CA LEU A 72 3.63 -13.41 9.06
C LEU A 72 2.34 -13.96 8.43
N ILE A 73 2.44 -14.68 7.30
CA ILE A 73 1.27 -15.25 6.61
C ILE A 73 0.56 -16.29 7.49
N PRO A 74 1.24 -17.30 8.09
CA PRO A 74 0.55 -18.26 8.95
C PRO A 74 -0.16 -17.63 10.16
N LEU A 75 0.35 -16.50 10.67
CA LEU A 75 -0.32 -15.77 11.75
C LEU A 75 -1.61 -15.10 11.25
N CYS A 76 -1.57 -14.47 10.09
CA CYS A 76 -2.72 -13.77 9.52
C CYS A 76 -3.78 -14.76 9.00
N GLU A 77 -3.36 -15.90 8.44
CA GLU A 77 -4.24 -16.99 7.98
C GLU A 77 -5.13 -17.55 9.10
N LYS A 78 -4.66 -17.54 10.36
CA LYS A 78 -5.47 -17.94 11.52
C LYS A 78 -6.65 -17.01 11.78
N ILE A 79 -6.60 -15.77 11.30
CA ILE A 79 -7.66 -14.79 11.50
C ILE A 79 -8.70 -14.85 10.38
N GLY A 80 -8.26 -15.01 9.14
CA GLY A 80 -9.13 -14.96 7.99
C GLY A 80 -8.40 -15.15 6.67
N LYS A 81 -9.18 -15.21 5.58
CA LYS A 81 -8.63 -15.41 4.24
C LYS A 81 -7.90 -14.14 3.78
N ILE A 82 -6.59 -14.27 3.56
CA ILE A 82 -5.76 -13.17 3.04
C ILE A 82 -6.04 -13.01 1.54
N TYR A 83 -6.50 -11.83 1.14
CA TYR A 83 -6.64 -11.47 -0.26
C TYR A 83 -5.28 -11.11 -0.87
N GLU A 84 -4.54 -10.26 -0.16
CA GLU A 84 -3.23 -9.77 -0.57
C GLU A 84 -2.42 -9.39 0.68
N MET A 85 -1.12 -9.63 0.66
CA MET A 85 -0.19 -9.07 1.62
C MET A 85 0.94 -8.36 0.88
N ARG A 86 1.34 -7.18 1.36
CA ARG A 86 2.44 -6.40 0.80
C ARG A 86 3.48 -6.12 1.89
N MET A 87 4.64 -6.75 1.77
CA MET A 87 5.79 -6.46 2.61
C MET A 87 6.64 -5.38 1.95
N MET A 88 6.97 -4.33 2.69
CA MET A 88 7.85 -3.29 2.17
C MET A 88 9.30 -3.74 2.31
N MET A 89 10.05 -3.75 1.22
CA MET A 89 11.40 -4.30 1.15
C MET A 89 12.45 -3.21 1.01
N ASP A 90 13.59 -3.40 1.66
CA ASP A 90 14.77 -2.56 1.50
C ASP A 90 15.67 -3.10 0.38
N PHE A 91 16.61 -2.28 -0.09
CA PHE A 91 17.56 -2.69 -1.14
C PHE A 91 18.51 -3.80 -0.68
N ASN A 92 18.71 -3.93 0.63
CA ASN A 92 19.54 -4.95 1.25
C ASN A 92 18.82 -6.30 1.42
N GLY A 93 17.59 -6.46 0.90
CA GLY A 93 16.81 -7.70 0.96
C GLY A 93 16.04 -7.95 2.27
N ASN A 94 16.21 -7.08 3.27
CA ASN A 94 15.44 -7.08 4.52
C ASN A 94 14.10 -6.33 4.37
N ASN A 95 13.13 -6.59 5.25
CA ASN A 95 11.90 -5.81 5.26
C ASN A 95 12.12 -4.41 5.86
N ARG A 96 11.20 -3.48 5.61
CA ARG A 96 11.25 -2.09 6.09
C ARG A 96 10.67 -1.88 7.49
N GLY A 97 10.35 -2.95 8.21
CA GLY A 97 9.75 -2.94 9.54
C GLY A 97 8.23 -2.91 9.55
N TYR A 98 7.58 -3.03 8.38
CA TYR A 98 6.13 -3.01 8.26
C TYR A 98 5.62 -3.70 6.99
N ALA A 99 4.35 -4.09 7.04
CA ALA A 99 3.59 -4.69 5.96
C ALA A 99 2.12 -4.26 6.00
N PHE A 100 1.43 -4.50 4.89
CA PHE A 100 -0.02 -4.35 4.78
C PHE A 100 -0.65 -5.71 4.49
N VAL A 101 -1.79 -6.00 5.11
CA VAL A 101 -2.55 -7.23 4.86
C VAL A 101 -3.99 -6.87 4.57
N THR A 102 -4.45 -7.22 3.37
CA THR A 102 -5.85 -7.10 2.95
C THR A 102 -6.51 -8.46 3.13
N PHE A 103 -7.54 -8.50 3.98
CA PHE A 103 -8.40 -9.66 4.17
C PHE A 103 -9.54 -9.69 3.17
N SER A 104 -10.23 -10.83 3.09
CA SER A 104 -11.39 -10.98 2.22
C SER A 104 -12.56 -10.08 2.62
N ASN A 105 -12.68 -9.75 3.92
CA ASN A 105 -13.75 -8.90 4.44
C ASN A 105 -13.33 -8.04 5.65
N LYS A 106 -14.17 -7.04 5.96
CA LYS A 106 -13.96 -6.05 7.04
C LYS A 106 -13.95 -6.68 8.44
N VAL A 107 -14.67 -7.78 8.64
CA VAL A 107 -14.76 -8.44 9.96
C VAL A 107 -13.44 -9.11 10.29
N GLU A 108 -12.84 -9.83 9.34
CA GLU A 108 -11.51 -10.43 9.47
C GLU A 108 -10.45 -9.36 9.77
N ALA A 109 -10.44 -8.24 9.04
CA ALA A 109 -9.52 -7.14 9.29
C ALA A 109 -9.65 -6.56 10.72
N LYS A 110 -10.88 -6.34 11.19
CA LYS A 110 -11.12 -5.89 12.57
C LYS A 110 -10.67 -6.91 13.62
N ASN A 111 -10.89 -8.19 13.36
CA ASN A 111 -10.43 -9.26 14.24
C ASN A 111 -8.91 -9.35 14.28
N ALA A 112 -8.24 -9.14 13.15
CA ALA A 112 -6.79 -9.12 13.07
C ALA A 112 -6.21 -7.99 13.92
N ILE A 113 -6.78 -6.78 13.86
CA ILE A 113 -6.37 -5.67 14.73
C ILE A 113 -6.51 -6.04 16.21
N LYS A 114 -7.63 -6.63 16.61
CA LYS A 114 -7.89 -6.99 18.01
C LYS A 114 -6.94 -8.06 18.54
N GLN A 115 -6.63 -9.07 17.71
CA GLN A 115 -5.86 -10.23 18.16
C GLN A 115 -4.35 -10.06 17.96
N LEU A 116 -3.93 -9.34 16.92
CA LEU A 116 -2.52 -9.23 16.54
C LEU A 116 -1.85 -7.97 17.06
N ASN A 117 -2.60 -6.95 17.47
CA ASN A 117 -1.99 -5.78 18.10
C ASN A 117 -1.41 -6.15 19.47
N ASN A 118 -0.13 -5.83 19.69
CA ASN A 118 0.68 -6.28 20.82
C ASN A 118 0.89 -7.81 20.88
N TYR A 119 0.67 -8.54 19.78
CA TYR A 119 1.05 -9.95 19.71
C TYR A 119 2.57 -10.10 19.69
N GLU A 120 3.09 -10.98 20.54
CA GLU A 120 4.52 -11.29 20.61
C GLU A 120 4.91 -12.29 19.52
N ILE A 121 5.48 -11.79 18.42
CA ILE A 121 5.84 -12.62 17.28
C ILE A 121 7.13 -13.42 17.51
N ARG A 122 8.05 -12.83 18.28
CA ARG A 122 9.30 -13.43 18.74
C ARG A 122 9.61 -12.85 20.13
N ASN A 123 10.44 -13.51 20.91
CA ASN A 123 10.79 -13.08 22.28
C ASN A 123 11.14 -11.58 22.35
N GLY A 124 10.37 -10.81 23.13
CA GLY A 124 10.50 -9.37 23.32
C GLY A 124 10.08 -8.50 22.12
N ARG A 125 9.44 -9.07 21.09
CA ARG A 125 9.05 -8.35 19.85
C ARG A 125 7.54 -8.37 19.68
N LEU A 126 6.92 -7.25 20.03
CA LEU A 126 5.48 -7.03 19.91
C LEU A 126 5.13 -6.34 18.59
N LEU A 127 4.14 -6.87 17.89
CA LEU A 127 3.57 -6.26 16.69
C LEU A 127 2.75 -5.02 17.03
N GLY A 128 2.82 -3.99 16.20
CA GLY A 128 1.85 -2.89 16.21
C GLY A 128 0.86 -3.07 15.06
N VAL A 129 -0.42 -3.25 15.35
CA VAL A 129 -1.44 -3.49 14.31
C VAL A 129 -2.56 -2.46 14.42
N CYS A 130 -2.89 -1.81 13.30
CA CYS A 130 -3.98 -0.85 13.23
C CYS A 130 -4.68 -0.93 11.87
N ALA A 131 -5.83 -0.24 11.75
CA ALA A 131 -6.51 -0.10 10.46
C ALA A 131 -5.60 0.64 9.47
N SER A 132 -5.52 0.14 8.24
CA SER A 132 -4.81 0.85 7.18
C SER A 132 -5.57 2.14 6.84
N VAL A 133 -4.82 3.21 6.61
CA VAL A 133 -5.38 4.52 6.26
C VAL A 133 -5.04 4.83 4.80
N ASP A 134 -6.06 4.89 3.97
CA ASP A 134 -5.95 5.23 2.56
C ASP A 134 -5.63 6.73 2.40
N ASN A 135 -4.35 7.08 2.34
CA ASN A 135 -3.93 8.44 1.99
C ASN A 135 -4.06 8.64 0.47
N CYS A 136 -5.28 8.95 0.03
CA CYS A 136 -5.63 9.19 -1.38
C CYS A 136 -5.58 10.66 -1.79
N ARG A 137 -5.31 11.58 -0.86
CA ARG A 137 -5.31 13.02 -1.11
C ARG A 137 -3.89 13.57 -1.03
N LEU A 138 -3.44 14.23 -2.10
CA LEU A 138 -2.17 14.94 -2.14
C LEU A 138 -2.37 16.45 -2.03
N PHE A 139 -1.48 17.12 -1.31
CA PHE A 139 -1.35 18.57 -1.35
C PHE A 139 -0.46 18.97 -2.52
N VAL A 140 -0.91 19.93 -3.33
CA VAL A 140 -0.15 20.50 -4.44
C VAL A 140 -0.05 22.01 -4.24
N GLY A 141 1.15 22.48 -3.91
CA GLY A 141 1.45 23.90 -3.74
C GLY A 141 2.02 24.54 -5.01
N GLY A 142 2.21 25.86 -4.97
CA GLY A 142 2.81 26.61 -6.08
C GLY A 142 1.89 26.79 -7.29
N ILE A 143 0.58 26.61 -7.10
CA ILE A 143 -0.41 26.77 -8.18
C ILE A 143 -0.62 28.26 -8.46
N PRO A 144 -0.63 28.71 -9.72
CA PRO A 144 -1.00 30.09 -10.05
C PRO A 144 -2.37 30.45 -9.48
N LYS A 145 -2.47 31.58 -8.77
CA LYS A 145 -3.69 32.00 -8.03
C LYS A 145 -4.92 32.23 -8.92
N THR A 146 -4.72 32.36 -10.23
CA THR A 146 -5.76 32.56 -11.23
C THR A 146 -6.36 31.27 -11.77
N LYS A 147 -5.68 30.11 -11.62
CA LYS A 147 -6.19 28.84 -12.15
C LYS A 147 -7.41 28.35 -11.37
N LYS A 148 -8.42 27.89 -12.10
CA LYS A 148 -9.64 27.30 -11.55
C LYS A 148 -9.51 25.80 -11.33
N ARG A 149 -10.47 25.22 -10.61
CA ARG A 149 -10.55 23.78 -10.30
C ARG A 149 -10.45 22.92 -11.55
N GLU A 150 -11.20 23.25 -12.60
CA GLU A 150 -11.30 22.48 -13.84
C GLU A 150 -9.97 22.46 -14.59
N GLU A 151 -9.27 23.59 -14.60
CA GLU A 151 -7.94 23.71 -15.21
C GLU A 151 -6.91 22.88 -14.43
N ILE A 152 -6.89 22.98 -13.09
CA ILE A 152 -5.97 22.19 -12.26
C ILE A 152 -6.25 20.71 -12.43
N LEU A 153 -7.52 20.29 -12.43
CA LEU A 153 -7.93 18.91 -12.65
C LEU A 153 -7.44 18.39 -14.01
N SER A 154 -7.63 19.17 -15.07
CA SER A 154 -7.16 18.81 -16.43
C SER A 154 -5.64 18.65 -16.47
N GLU A 155 -4.89 19.57 -15.87
CA GLU A 155 -3.42 19.48 -15.79
C GLU A 155 -2.97 18.26 -14.99
N MET A 156 -3.57 18.00 -13.83
CA MET A 156 -3.23 16.84 -12.99
C MET A 156 -3.49 15.50 -13.72
N LYS A 157 -4.57 15.42 -14.50
CA LYS A 157 -4.90 14.24 -15.32
C LYS A 157 -3.93 14.01 -16.48
N LYS A 158 -3.25 15.05 -16.98
CA LYS A 158 -2.20 14.89 -18.01
C LYS A 158 -0.92 14.28 -17.44
N VAL A 159 -0.60 14.59 -16.19
CA VAL A 159 0.67 14.18 -15.57
C VAL A 159 0.54 12.93 -14.70
N THR A 160 -0.61 12.68 -14.09
CA THR A 160 -0.83 11.56 -13.15
C THR A 160 -2.11 10.80 -13.46
N GLU A 161 -2.09 9.49 -13.20
CA GLU A 161 -3.23 8.60 -13.39
C GLU A 161 -4.10 8.53 -12.13
N GLY A 162 -5.39 8.20 -12.31
CA GLY A 162 -6.32 7.96 -11.21
C GLY A 162 -6.81 9.20 -10.46
N VAL A 163 -6.67 10.40 -11.03
CA VAL A 163 -7.21 11.65 -10.44
C VAL A 163 -8.73 11.66 -10.54
N VAL A 164 -9.39 11.70 -9.38
CA VAL A 164 -10.85 11.73 -9.24
C VAL A 164 -11.35 13.16 -9.09
N ASP A 165 -10.71 13.94 -8.23
CA ASP A 165 -11.15 15.31 -7.93
C ASP A 165 -10.01 16.25 -7.55
N VAL A 166 -10.28 17.56 -7.59
CA VAL A 166 -9.44 18.63 -7.09
C VAL A 166 -10.27 19.56 -6.21
N ILE A 167 -9.81 19.78 -4.98
CA ILE A 167 -10.40 20.73 -4.03
C ILE A 167 -9.53 21.97 -3.99
N VAL A 168 -10.13 23.12 -4.31
CA VAL A 168 -9.46 24.43 -4.31
C VAL A 168 -10.13 25.34 -3.30
N TYR A 169 -9.34 25.96 -2.44
CA TYR A 169 -9.85 26.95 -1.49
C TYR A 169 -9.70 28.36 -2.06
N PRO A 170 -10.77 29.19 -2.03
CA PRO A 170 -10.68 30.58 -2.46
C PRO A 170 -9.84 31.40 -1.49
N SER A 171 -9.16 32.41 -2.02
CA SER A 171 -8.40 33.38 -1.24
C SER A 171 -9.35 34.20 -0.36
N ALA A 172 -8.91 34.48 0.88
CA ALA A 172 -9.68 35.30 1.81
C ALA A 172 -9.74 36.78 1.35
N ALA A 173 -8.69 37.26 0.68
CA ALA A 173 -8.63 38.63 0.17
C ALA A 173 -9.39 38.83 -1.14
N ASP A 174 -9.51 37.77 -1.95
CA ASP A 174 -10.13 37.83 -3.27
C ASP A 174 -10.78 36.47 -3.60
N LYS A 175 -12.10 36.39 -3.47
CA LYS A 175 -12.85 35.14 -3.68
C LYS A 175 -12.78 34.61 -5.11
N THR A 176 -12.30 35.42 -6.07
CA THR A 176 -12.11 34.99 -7.47
C THR A 176 -10.80 34.23 -7.68
N LYS A 177 -9.88 34.28 -6.71
CA LYS A 177 -8.56 33.65 -6.76
C LYS A 177 -8.47 32.46 -5.83
N ASN A 178 -7.60 31.51 -6.13
CA ASN A 178 -7.25 30.43 -5.22
C ASN A 178 -6.14 30.83 -4.22
N ARG A 179 -5.89 29.99 -3.21
CA ARG A 179 -4.87 30.22 -2.16
C ARG A 179 -3.44 29.84 -2.55
N GLY A 180 -3.17 29.57 -3.82
CA GLY A 180 -1.86 29.12 -4.31
C GLY A 180 -1.59 27.63 -4.13
N PHE A 181 -2.62 26.86 -3.79
CA PHE A 181 -2.53 25.41 -3.61
C PHE A 181 -3.89 24.75 -3.88
N ALA A 182 -3.85 23.44 -4.08
CA ALA A 182 -5.04 22.59 -4.17
C ALA A 182 -4.78 21.24 -3.49
N PHE A 183 -5.86 20.52 -3.19
CA PHE A 183 -5.80 19.12 -2.83
C PHE A 183 -6.29 18.28 -4.00
N VAL A 184 -5.50 17.29 -4.39
CA VAL A 184 -5.82 16.38 -5.49
C VAL A 184 -6.20 15.02 -4.89
N GLU A 185 -7.41 14.56 -5.21
CA GLU A 185 -7.94 13.28 -4.75
C GLU A 185 -7.74 12.22 -5.83
N TYR A 186 -7.25 11.07 -5.41
CA TYR A 186 -7.01 9.91 -6.25
C TYR A 186 -7.96 8.78 -5.90
N GLU A 187 -8.23 7.90 -6.87
CA GLU A 187 -9.14 6.77 -6.72
C GLU A 187 -8.63 5.73 -5.71
N SER A 188 -7.30 5.62 -5.57
CA SER A 188 -6.63 4.64 -4.71
C SER A 188 -5.37 5.21 -4.08
N HIS A 189 -4.97 4.61 -2.95
CA HIS A 189 -3.70 4.94 -2.30
C HIS A 189 -2.51 4.68 -3.23
N ARG A 190 -2.57 3.61 -4.05
CA ARG A 190 -1.55 3.32 -5.07
C ARG A 190 -1.43 4.46 -6.07
N ALA A 191 -2.53 4.94 -6.64
CA ALA A 191 -2.53 6.07 -7.57
C ALA A 191 -1.94 7.34 -6.93
N ALA A 192 -2.35 7.67 -5.69
CA ALA A 192 -1.77 8.79 -4.95
C ALA A 192 -0.26 8.61 -4.68
N ALA A 193 0.19 7.41 -4.35
CA ALA A 193 1.60 7.13 -4.08
C ALA A 193 2.45 7.24 -5.36
N MET A 194 1.94 6.72 -6.49
CA MET A 194 2.56 6.86 -7.81
C MET A 194 2.67 8.32 -8.23
N ALA A 195 1.57 9.07 -8.07
CA ALA A 195 1.52 10.49 -8.36
C ALA A 195 2.54 11.27 -7.55
N ARG A 196 2.59 11.06 -6.22
CA ARG A 196 3.60 11.68 -5.36
C ARG A 196 5.02 11.42 -5.86
N ARG A 197 5.35 10.17 -6.19
CA ARG A 197 6.68 9.81 -6.71
C ARG A 197 6.99 10.46 -8.06
N LYS A 198 5.99 10.68 -8.91
CA LYS A 198 6.16 11.31 -10.22
C LYS A 198 6.27 12.85 -10.15
N LEU A 199 5.61 13.46 -9.17
CA LEU A 199 5.54 14.91 -9.01
C LEU A 199 6.69 15.51 -8.18
N LEU A 200 7.33 14.71 -7.33
CA LEU A 200 8.53 15.11 -6.61
C LEU A 200 9.78 14.74 -7.43
N PRO A 201 10.67 15.71 -7.75
CA PRO A 201 11.94 15.46 -8.43
C PRO A 201 12.95 14.71 -7.54
#